data_AF-A0A3P7QMK1-F1
#
_entry.id   AF-A0A3P7QMK1-F1
#
_cell.length_a   1.000
_cell.length_b   1.000
_cell.length_c   1.000
_cell.angle_alpha   90.00
_cell.angle_beta   90.00
_cell.angle_gamma   90.00
#
_symmetry.space_group_name_H-M   'P 1'
#
loop_
_entity.id
_entity.type
_entity.pdbx_description
1 polymer ?
#
loop_
_entity_poly.entity_id
_entity_poly.type
_entity_poly.pdbx_seq_one_letter_code
_entity_poly.pdbx_strand_id
1 'polypeptide(L)'
;MLQNFLYTSNLIEVEENGWFGTGSPRADDPMVHPFSVSVPDEVLEDLRRRLMNARVSHRHLDDSNDFWYGFNSDELEVFRKYWLNSYNWKKHENIINQFKQFQTEIEGLKIHFIREPAASGYKKVVPLLIVHGWPGNVFEFYKIIPMLTDPKKHGIDSEIAFEVIAPSIPGYGWSDQPKKTGFSQLACARVFRKLMDRLGIKKYYLQGGD
;
A
#
# COMPACT_ATOMS: atom_id res chain seq x y z
N MET A 1 5.92 41.17 -1.49
CA MET A 1 6.41 40.58 -0.23
C MET A 1 6.06 39.08 -0.19
N LEU A 2 6.41 38.32 -1.24
CA LEU A 2 6.09 36.89 -1.43
C LEU A 2 7.23 36.19 -2.18
N GLN A 3 8.46 36.46 -1.77
CA GLN A 3 9.66 35.74 -2.20
C GLN A 3 10.29 35.25 -0.91
N ASN A 4 10.62 33.95 -0.84
CA ASN A 4 11.36 33.26 0.25
C ASN A 4 10.60 32.30 1.18
N PHE A 5 9.57 31.58 0.72
CA PHE A 5 9.09 30.39 1.45
C PHE A 5 9.73 29.07 0.97
N LEU A 6 10.42 29.05 -0.17
CA LEU A 6 10.96 27.81 -0.77
C LEU A 6 12.45 27.55 -0.52
N TYR A 7 13.13 28.43 0.22
CA TYR A 7 14.58 28.29 0.46
C TYR A 7 14.91 28.63 1.91
N THR A 8 14.51 27.76 2.84
CA THR A 8 15.30 27.57 4.04
C THR A 8 16.26 26.42 3.77
N SER A 9 17.53 26.78 3.56
CA SER A 9 18.64 25.89 3.20
C SER A 9 19.13 25.05 4.38
N ASN A 10 18.23 24.49 5.17
CA ASN A 10 18.59 23.39 6.05
C ASN A 10 18.40 22.13 5.21
N LEU A 11 19.49 21.67 4.58
CA LEU A 11 19.51 20.36 3.95
C LEU A 11 19.03 19.34 4.99
N ILE A 12 17.93 18.66 4.70
CA ILE A 12 17.45 17.57 5.53
C ILE A 12 18.48 16.46 5.42
N GLU A 13 19.21 16.22 6.51
CA GLU A 13 20.16 15.12 6.59
C GLU A 13 19.38 13.81 6.68
N VAL A 14 19.38 13.05 5.60
CA VAL A 14 18.81 11.69 5.57
C VAL A 14 19.98 10.74 5.68
N GLU A 15 20.06 9.98 6.79
CA GLU A 15 21.14 9.00 6.96
C GLU A 15 21.14 8.04 5.77
N GLU A 16 22.30 7.59 5.33
CA GLU A 16 22.40 6.72 4.15
C GLU A 16 21.76 5.34 4.37
N ASN A 17 21.83 4.86 5.61
CA ASN A 17 21.36 3.56 6.04
C ASN A 17 20.70 3.66 7.41
N GLY A 18 19.65 2.86 7.62
CA GLY A 18 19.09 2.55 8.93
C GLY A 18 19.03 1.05 9.18
N TRP A 19 18.47 0.68 10.33
CA TRP A 19 18.14 -0.70 10.65
C TRP A 19 16.92 -0.73 11.57
N PHE A 20 15.82 -1.27 11.08
CA PHE A 20 14.53 -1.32 11.79
C PHE A 20 14.03 -2.74 12.02
N GLY A 21 14.82 -3.75 11.63
CA GLY A 21 14.60 -5.13 12.01
C GLY A 21 14.91 -5.42 13.48
N THR A 22 14.51 -6.60 13.93
CA THR A 22 14.83 -7.12 15.27
C THR A 22 16.33 -7.33 15.43
N GLY A 23 16.87 -7.04 16.63
CA GLY A 23 18.27 -7.31 16.97
C GLY A 23 19.26 -6.28 16.40
N SER A 24 20.53 -6.67 16.36
CA SER A 24 21.63 -5.84 15.85
C SER A 24 21.63 -5.78 14.32
N PRO A 25 22.12 -4.67 13.72
CA PRO A 25 22.25 -4.56 12.28
C PRO A 25 23.03 -5.71 11.63
N ARG A 26 22.53 -6.19 10.49
CA ARG A 26 23.22 -7.15 9.62
C ARG A 26 22.99 -6.77 8.15
N ALA A 27 23.65 -7.49 7.25
CA ALA A 27 23.33 -7.40 5.83
C ALA A 27 21.90 -7.91 5.57
N ASP A 28 21.18 -7.19 4.72
CA ASP A 28 19.89 -7.63 4.18
C ASP A 28 20.07 -8.81 3.22
N ASP A 29 19.08 -9.69 3.14
CA ASP A 29 18.94 -10.61 2.00
C ASP A 29 18.71 -9.81 0.71
N PRO A 30 19.61 -9.89 -0.30
CA PRO A 30 19.45 -9.16 -1.55
C PRO A 30 18.40 -9.77 -2.49
N MET A 31 17.87 -10.95 -2.18
CA MET A 31 16.92 -11.64 -3.05
C MET A 31 15.54 -10.97 -3.05
N VAL A 32 14.88 -11.04 -4.21
CA VAL A 32 13.48 -10.65 -4.38
C VAL A 32 12.67 -11.93 -4.54
N HIS A 33 11.78 -12.18 -3.58
CA HIS A 33 11.01 -13.41 -3.48
C HIS A 33 9.58 -13.17 -3.99
N PRO A 34 9.01 -14.07 -4.82
CA PRO A 34 7.60 -14.02 -5.16
C PRO A 34 6.72 -14.09 -3.90
N PHE A 35 5.61 -13.36 -3.93
CA PHE A 35 4.64 -13.32 -2.83
C PHE A 35 3.22 -13.57 -3.36
N SER A 36 2.39 -14.21 -2.54
CA SER A 36 0.96 -14.38 -2.81
C SER A 36 0.21 -14.27 -1.49
N VAL A 37 -0.91 -13.56 -1.50
CA VAL A 37 -1.78 -13.41 -0.34
C VAL A 37 -2.49 -14.75 -0.10
N SER A 38 -2.35 -15.28 1.10
CA SER A 38 -3.07 -16.47 1.52
C SER A 38 -3.50 -16.33 2.97
N VAL A 39 -4.79 -16.07 3.18
CA VAL A 39 -5.39 -15.99 4.51
C VAL A 39 -6.03 -17.34 4.85
N PRO A 40 -5.60 -17.99 5.95
CA PRO A 40 -6.19 -19.24 6.41
C PRO A 40 -7.68 -19.10 6.75
N ASP A 41 -8.46 -20.16 6.51
CA ASP A 41 -9.89 -20.16 6.79
C ASP A 41 -10.22 -19.95 8.28
N GLU A 42 -9.33 -20.37 9.18
CA GLU A 42 -9.46 -20.12 10.62
C GLU A 42 -9.47 -18.63 10.98
N VAL A 43 -8.74 -17.79 10.24
CA VAL A 43 -8.74 -16.32 10.43
C VAL A 43 -10.08 -15.74 9.99
N LEU A 44 -10.65 -16.27 8.90
CA LEU A 44 -11.95 -15.84 8.38
C LEU A 44 -13.09 -16.25 9.33
N GLU A 45 -13.00 -17.45 9.91
CA GLU A 45 -13.97 -17.91 10.92
C GLU A 45 -13.85 -17.09 12.21
N ASP A 46 -12.64 -16.76 12.66
CA ASP A 46 -12.46 -15.86 13.80
C ASP A 46 -13.07 -14.48 13.54
N LEU A 47 -12.86 -13.90 12.36
CA LEU A 47 -13.49 -12.64 11.95
C LEU A 47 -15.02 -12.75 12.00
N ARG A 48 -15.60 -13.81 11.42
CA ARG A 48 -17.03 -14.06 11.44
C ARG A 48 -17.57 -14.14 12.87
N ARG A 49 -16.91 -14.89 13.75
CA ARG A 49 -17.29 -15.00 15.18
C ARG A 49 -17.23 -13.64 15.89
N ARG A 50 -16.23 -12.81 15.62
CA ARG A 50 -16.13 -11.46 16.20
C ARG A 50 -17.26 -10.56 15.73
N LEU A 51 -17.57 -10.59 14.43
CA LEU A 51 -18.68 -9.80 13.87
C LEU A 51 -20.03 -10.22 14.44
N MET A 52 -20.27 -11.53 14.63
CA MET A 52 -21.52 -12.01 15.25
C MET A 52 -21.67 -11.50 16.69
N ASN A 53 -20.59 -11.47 17.46
CA ASN A 53 -20.60 -11.11 18.88
C ASN A 53 -20.35 -9.63 19.18
N ALA A 54 -20.04 -8.82 18.16
CA ALA A 54 -19.86 -7.38 18.30
C ALA A 54 -21.17 -6.73 18.77
N ARG A 55 -21.08 -5.85 19.77
CA ARG A 55 -22.21 -5.10 20.33
C ARG A 55 -22.15 -3.65 19.84
N VAL A 56 -23.23 -3.16 19.26
CA VAL A 56 -23.45 -1.73 19.00
C VAL A 56 -24.30 -1.19 20.14
N SER A 57 -23.65 -0.56 21.13
CA SER A 57 -24.29 -0.15 22.40
C SER A 57 -24.79 1.29 22.43
N HIS A 58 -24.48 2.08 21.41
CA HIS A 58 -24.95 3.46 21.24
C HIS A 58 -25.90 3.54 20.05
N ARG A 59 -26.70 4.60 20.01
CA ARG A 59 -27.53 4.97 18.86
C ARG A 59 -27.11 6.36 18.40
N HIS A 60 -27.18 6.61 17.09
CA HIS A 60 -27.08 7.95 16.53
C HIS A 60 -28.21 8.87 17.08
N LEU A 61 -28.08 10.17 16.87
CA LEU A 61 -29.06 11.16 17.35
C LEU A 61 -30.41 10.99 16.64
N ASP A 62 -31.52 11.10 17.38
CA ASP A 62 -32.87 10.87 16.82
C ASP A 62 -33.27 11.87 15.72
N ASP A 63 -32.59 13.03 15.66
CA ASP A 63 -32.84 14.12 14.72
C ASP A 63 -31.74 14.29 13.64
N SER A 64 -30.77 13.37 13.57
CA SER A 64 -29.71 13.41 12.55
C SER A 64 -29.34 12.02 12.03
N ASN A 65 -29.52 11.83 10.72
CA ASN A 65 -29.16 10.59 10.00
C ASN A 65 -27.86 10.71 9.20
N ASP A 66 -27.09 11.76 9.41
CA ASP A 66 -25.84 12.02 8.68
C ASP A 66 -24.62 11.51 9.48
N PHE A 67 -23.41 11.92 9.04
CA PHE A 67 -22.12 11.50 9.62
C PHE A 67 -21.40 12.65 10.34
N TRP A 68 -22.05 13.80 10.60
CA TRP A 68 -21.41 14.97 11.22
C TRP A 68 -20.84 14.67 12.62
N TYR A 69 -21.40 13.69 13.33
CA TYR A 69 -20.97 13.27 14.67
C TYR A 69 -20.19 11.95 14.68
N GLY A 70 -19.66 11.55 13.53
CA GLY A 70 -18.95 10.28 13.35
C GLY A 70 -19.80 9.22 12.66
N PHE A 71 -19.40 7.96 12.80
CA PHE A 71 -20.04 6.87 12.07
C PHE A 71 -21.46 6.60 12.58
N ASN A 72 -22.44 6.66 11.69
CA ASN A 72 -23.84 6.43 12.05
C ASN A 72 -24.07 4.96 12.48
N SER A 73 -24.73 4.75 13.63
CA SER A 73 -24.94 3.41 14.21
C SER A 73 -25.78 2.48 13.33
N ASP A 74 -26.72 3.02 12.57
CA ASP A 74 -27.61 2.23 11.71
C ASP A 74 -26.85 1.75 10.47
N GLU A 75 -26.01 2.62 9.91
CA GLU A 75 -25.08 2.24 8.83
C GLU A 75 -24.10 1.17 9.29
N LEU A 76 -23.58 1.25 10.53
CA LEU A 76 -22.69 0.23 11.08
C LEU A 76 -23.34 -1.16 11.08
N GLU A 77 -24.64 -1.25 11.39
CA GLU A 77 -25.38 -2.52 11.30
C GLU A 77 -25.58 -2.99 9.85
N VAL A 78 -25.74 -2.08 8.88
CA VAL A 78 -25.75 -2.42 7.45
C VAL A 78 -24.42 -3.04 7.03
N PHE A 79 -23.29 -2.40 7.36
CA PHE A 79 -21.95 -2.92 7.07
C PHE A 79 -21.71 -4.27 7.75
N ARG A 80 -22.07 -4.40 9.03
CA ARG A 80 -21.94 -5.66 9.79
C ARG A 80 -22.73 -6.79 9.13
N LYS A 81 -23.99 -6.55 8.74
CA LYS A 81 -24.83 -7.54 8.04
C LYS A 81 -24.24 -7.94 6.69
N TYR A 82 -23.75 -6.97 5.91
CA TYR A 82 -23.11 -7.26 4.63
C TYR A 82 -21.86 -8.12 4.81
N TRP A 83 -21.01 -7.79 5.79
CA TRP A 83 -19.77 -8.51 6.04
C TRP A 83 -20.03 -9.95 6.52
N LEU A 84 -21.07 -10.17 7.34
CA LEU A 84 -21.46 -11.50 7.80
C LEU A 84 -22.08 -12.40 6.72
N ASN A 85 -22.82 -11.81 5.78
CA ASN A 85 -23.74 -12.57 4.92
C ASN A 85 -23.40 -12.54 3.44
N SER A 86 -22.59 -11.58 2.98
CA SER A 86 -22.41 -11.31 1.55
C SER A 86 -20.96 -11.07 1.15
N TYR A 87 -20.13 -10.55 2.05
CA TYR A 87 -18.73 -10.33 1.75
C TYR A 87 -17.97 -11.65 1.61
N ASN A 88 -17.24 -11.77 0.49
CA ASN A 88 -16.41 -12.92 0.20
C ASN A 88 -14.95 -12.50 0.15
N TRP A 89 -14.18 -12.85 1.19
CA TRP A 89 -12.74 -12.58 1.25
C TRP A 89 -11.99 -13.29 0.11
N LYS A 90 -12.28 -14.57 -0.15
CA LYS A 90 -11.59 -15.35 -1.20
C LYS A 90 -11.74 -14.74 -2.58
N LYS A 91 -12.87 -14.08 -2.88
CA LYS A 91 -13.03 -13.28 -4.10
C LYS A 91 -12.02 -12.14 -4.18
N HIS A 92 -11.81 -11.40 -3.09
CA HIS A 92 -10.89 -10.25 -3.05
C HIS A 92 -9.42 -10.69 -2.99
N GLU A 93 -9.12 -11.76 -2.26
CA GLU A 93 -7.82 -12.44 -2.27
C GLU A 93 -7.42 -12.82 -3.71
N ASN A 94 -8.35 -13.41 -4.47
CA ASN A 94 -8.12 -13.73 -5.88
C ASN A 94 -7.89 -12.48 -6.74
N ILE A 95 -8.60 -11.37 -6.49
CA ILE A 95 -8.38 -10.11 -7.22
C ILE A 95 -6.98 -9.56 -6.95
N ILE A 96 -6.55 -9.52 -5.68
CA ILE A 96 -5.21 -9.02 -5.32
C ILE A 96 -4.11 -9.90 -5.92
N ASN A 97 -4.31 -11.22 -5.90
CA ASN A 97 -3.36 -12.18 -6.46
C ASN A 97 -3.35 -12.24 -8.00
N GLN A 98 -4.18 -11.44 -8.70
CA GLN A 98 -3.99 -11.22 -10.15
C GLN A 98 -2.72 -10.41 -10.44
N PHE A 99 -2.22 -9.67 -9.45
CA PHE A 99 -0.98 -8.91 -9.58
C PHE A 99 0.25 -9.73 -9.19
N LYS A 100 1.36 -9.46 -9.85
CA LYS A 100 2.70 -9.95 -9.52
C LYS A 100 3.19 -9.23 -8.27
N GLN A 101 3.20 -9.96 -7.16
CA GLN A 101 3.62 -9.46 -5.86
C GLN A 101 4.94 -10.09 -5.44
N PHE A 102 5.71 -9.34 -4.66
CA PHE A 102 7.04 -9.73 -4.22
C PHE A 102 7.34 -9.22 -2.81
N GLN A 103 8.34 -9.81 -2.17
CA GLN A 103 8.96 -9.33 -0.95
C GLN A 103 10.48 -9.30 -1.08
N THR A 104 11.12 -8.31 -0.46
CA THR A 104 12.58 -8.25 -0.33
C THR A 104 12.97 -7.57 0.97
N GLU A 105 14.15 -7.87 1.51
CA GLU A 105 14.61 -7.27 2.76
C GLU A 105 15.32 -5.93 2.52
N ILE A 106 14.91 -4.89 3.25
CA ILE A 106 15.51 -3.55 3.22
C ILE A 106 15.61 -3.01 4.65
N GLU A 107 16.82 -2.71 5.10
CA GLU A 107 17.10 -2.20 6.46
C GLU A 107 16.51 -3.09 7.57
N GLY A 108 16.55 -4.41 7.38
CA GLY A 108 16.03 -5.41 8.30
C GLY A 108 14.50 -5.61 8.27
N LEU A 109 13.80 -5.01 7.31
CA LEU A 109 12.35 -5.16 7.13
C LEU A 109 12.04 -5.92 5.84
N LYS A 110 11.11 -6.88 5.89
CA LYS A 110 10.53 -7.46 4.66
C LYS A 110 9.53 -6.48 4.07
N ILE A 111 9.86 -5.94 2.90
CA ILE A 111 9.04 -4.98 2.19
C ILE A 111 8.26 -5.69 1.10
N HIS A 112 6.93 -5.67 1.21
CA HIS A 112 6.03 -6.12 0.17
C HIS A 112 5.83 -5.05 -0.91
N PHE A 113 5.73 -5.49 -2.17
CA PHE A 113 5.34 -4.63 -3.28
C PHE A 113 4.69 -5.41 -4.42
N ILE A 114 3.78 -4.75 -5.13
CA ILE A 114 3.34 -5.14 -6.47
C ILE A 114 4.36 -4.61 -7.48
N ARG A 115 4.72 -5.41 -8.48
CA ARG A 115 5.49 -4.98 -9.65
C ARG A 115 4.83 -5.49 -10.93
N GLU A 116 4.17 -4.59 -11.64
CA GLU A 116 3.56 -4.90 -12.93
C GLU A 116 4.34 -4.29 -14.09
N PRO A 117 4.82 -5.10 -15.05
CA PRO A 117 5.44 -4.58 -16.25
C PRO A 117 4.40 -3.93 -17.16
N ALA A 118 4.84 -2.96 -17.95
CA ALA A 118 4.05 -2.46 -19.07
C ALA A 118 3.76 -3.58 -20.07
N ALA A 119 2.59 -3.53 -20.70
CA ALA A 119 2.31 -4.32 -21.89
C ALA A 119 3.26 -3.94 -23.04
N SER A 120 3.40 -4.83 -24.02
CA SER A 120 4.23 -4.58 -25.21
C SER A 120 3.54 -3.63 -26.20
N GLY A 121 4.28 -3.06 -27.15
CA GLY A 121 3.71 -2.22 -28.22
C GLY A 121 3.53 -0.73 -27.88
N TYR A 122 4.14 -0.27 -26.79
CA TYR A 122 4.26 1.15 -26.45
C TYR A 122 5.62 1.69 -26.88
N LYS A 123 5.67 2.94 -27.34
CA LYS A 123 6.93 3.57 -27.79
C LYS A 123 7.88 3.85 -26.62
N LYS A 124 7.33 4.02 -25.42
CA LYS A 124 8.11 4.30 -24.22
C LYS A 124 7.49 3.59 -23.01
N VAL A 125 8.35 2.92 -22.25
CA VAL A 125 8.01 2.39 -20.91
C VAL A 125 8.64 3.29 -19.86
N VAL A 126 7.84 3.69 -18.87
CA VAL A 126 8.27 4.58 -17.80
C VAL A 126 8.09 3.90 -16.45
N PRO A 127 9.15 3.72 -15.65
CA PRO A 127 9.00 3.23 -14.28
C PRO A 127 8.28 4.25 -13.40
N LEU A 128 7.25 3.80 -12.68
CA LEU A 128 6.44 4.60 -11.77
C LEU A 128 6.38 3.92 -10.40
N LEU A 129 6.88 4.59 -9.38
CA LEU A 129 6.66 4.25 -7.98
C LEU A 129 5.35 4.91 -7.51
N ILE A 130 4.36 4.12 -7.11
CA ILE A 130 3.07 4.61 -6.62
C ILE A 130 2.87 4.24 -5.15
N VAL A 131 2.71 5.25 -4.29
CA VAL A 131 2.70 5.10 -2.82
C VAL A 131 1.32 5.46 -2.28
N HIS A 132 0.75 4.56 -1.48
CA HIS A 132 -0.55 4.76 -0.82
C HIS A 132 -0.41 5.58 0.47
N GLY A 133 -1.54 5.97 1.08
CA GLY A 133 -1.58 6.67 2.37
C GLY A 133 -2.27 5.89 3.48
N TRP A 134 -2.79 6.58 4.49
CA TRP A 134 -3.63 6.03 5.56
C TRP A 134 -5.07 6.58 5.45
N PRO A 135 -6.13 5.78 5.71
CA PRO A 135 -6.19 4.38 6.14
C PRO A 135 -6.12 3.39 4.96
N GLY A 136 -5.50 3.79 3.86
CA GLY A 136 -5.36 3.03 2.62
C GLY A 136 -4.33 1.90 2.65
N ASN A 137 -4.18 1.25 1.49
CA ASN A 137 -3.16 0.24 1.20
C ASN A 137 -3.06 0.04 -0.32
N VAL A 138 -2.12 -0.80 -0.77
CA VAL A 138 -1.88 -1.08 -2.20
C VAL A 138 -3.12 -1.52 -3.01
N PHE A 139 -4.17 -2.02 -2.35
CA PHE A 139 -5.43 -2.35 -3.00
C PHE A 139 -6.11 -1.13 -3.61
N GLU A 140 -5.85 0.10 -3.15
CA GLU A 140 -6.36 1.34 -3.76
C GLU A 140 -6.02 1.44 -5.25
N PHE A 141 -4.90 0.84 -5.66
CA PHE A 141 -4.42 0.92 -7.03
C PHE A 141 -4.97 -0.18 -7.96
N TYR A 142 -5.79 -1.11 -7.47
CA TYR A 142 -6.20 -2.29 -8.24
C TYR A 142 -6.88 -1.97 -9.58
N LYS A 143 -7.58 -0.83 -9.67
CA LYS A 143 -8.22 -0.37 -10.91
C LYS A 143 -7.28 0.40 -11.82
N ILE A 144 -6.34 1.15 -11.26
CA ILE A 144 -5.49 2.06 -12.03
C ILE A 144 -4.24 1.37 -12.57
N ILE A 145 -3.71 0.35 -11.88
CA ILE A 145 -2.54 -0.40 -12.36
C ILE A 145 -2.76 -0.95 -13.78
N PRO A 146 -3.87 -1.66 -14.09
CA PRO A 146 -4.12 -2.13 -15.46
C PRO A 146 -4.21 -1.00 -16.50
N MET A 147 -4.76 0.15 -16.13
CA MET A 147 -4.86 1.31 -17.02
C MET A 147 -3.50 1.97 -17.28
N LEU A 148 -2.60 1.93 -16.29
CA LEU A 148 -1.24 2.48 -16.41
C LEU A 148 -0.32 1.55 -17.19
N THR A 149 -0.46 0.24 -17.02
CA THR A 149 0.42 -0.76 -17.65
C THR A 149 -0.03 -1.12 -19.07
N ASP A 150 -1.32 -0.98 -19.39
CA ASP A 150 -1.88 -1.19 -20.73
C ASP A 150 -2.97 -0.18 -21.11
N PRO A 151 -2.66 1.13 -21.23
CA PRO A 151 -3.65 2.18 -21.46
C PRO A 151 -4.53 1.97 -22.69
N LYS A 152 -4.00 1.46 -23.80
CA LYS A 152 -4.75 1.21 -25.05
C LYS A 152 -5.86 0.19 -24.85
N LYS A 153 -5.62 -0.89 -24.09
CA LYS A 153 -6.65 -1.89 -23.76
C LYS A 153 -7.77 -1.30 -22.90
N HIS A 154 -7.49 -0.20 -22.23
CA HIS A 154 -8.43 0.57 -21.42
C HIS A 154 -8.98 1.82 -22.14
N GLY A 155 -8.83 1.92 -23.47
CA GLY A 155 -9.41 3.01 -24.27
C GLY A 155 -8.67 4.35 -24.16
N ILE A 156 -7.45 4.36 -23.63
CA ILE A 156 -6.62 5.56 -23.49
C ILE A 156 -5.62 5.60 -24.63
N ASP A 157 -5.69 6.64 -25.47
CA ASP A 157 -4.71 6.87 -26.53
C ASP A 157 -3.40 7.40 -25.93
N SER A 158 -2.44 6.49 -25.74
CA SER A 158 -1.13 6.79 -25.18
C SER A 158 -0.04 6.01 -25.90
N GLU A 159 1.06 6.69 -26.19
CA GLU A 159 2.30 6.07 -26.67
C GLU A 159 3.19 5.58 -25.53
N ILE A 160 2.83 5.91 -24.28
CA ILE A 160 3.53 5.58 -23.05
C ILE A 160 2.72 4.56 -22.26
N ALA A 161 3.39 3.56 -21.72
CA ALA A 161 2.88 2.70 -20.66
C ALA A 161 3.85 2.70 -19.48
N PHE A 162 3.36 2.36 -18.30
CA PHE A 162 4.16 2.36 -17.09
C PHE A 162 4.55 0.95 -16.66
N GLU A 163 5.78 0.78 -16.21
CA GLU A 163 6.11 -0.30 -15.27
C GLU A 163 5.79 0.22 -13.88
N VAL A 164 4.84 -0.40 -13.19
CA VAL A 164 4.32 0.10 -11.91
C VAL A 164 4.91 -0.70 -10.75
N ILE A 165 5.46 0.02 -9.77
CA ILE A 165 5.94 -0.51 -8.49
C ILE A 165 5.07 0.11 -7.40
N ALA A 166 4.30 -0.70 -6.68
CA ALA A 166 3.42 -0.25 -5.61
C ALA A 166 3.78 -0.96 -4.29
N PRO A 167 4.66 -0.39 -3.46
CA PRO A 167 5.02 -0.98 -2.18
C PRO A 167 3.92 -0.79 -1.14
N SER A 168 3.81 -1.75 -0.22
CA SER A 168 3.14 -1.50 1.06
C SER A 168 4.08 -0.70 1.96
N ILE A 169 3.59 0.41 2.53
CA ILE A 169 4.34 1.20 3.53
C ILE A 169 4.75 0.28 4.70
N PRO A 170 5.97 0.38 5.24
CA PRO A 170 6.36 -0.38 6.43
C PRO A 170 5.34 -0.25 7.57
N GLY A 171 4.82 -1.38 8.04
CA GLY A 171 3.71 -1.46 9.00
C GLY A 171 2.31 -1.50 8.39
N TYR A 172 2.18 -1.48 7.06
CA TYR A 172 0.93 -1.60 6.32
C TYR A 172 0.91 -2.87 5.48
N GLY A 173 -0.29 -3.40 5.25
CA GLY A 173 -0.51 -4.55 4.37
C GLY A 173 0.39 -5.73 4.74
N TRP A 174 1.26 -6.11 3.80
CA TRP A 174 2.18 -7.25 3.95
C TRP A 174 3.65 -6.83 4.11
N SER A 175 3.92 -5.55 4.39
CA SER A 175 5.26 -5.09 4.79
C SER A 175 5.42 -5.17 6.30
N ASP A 176 6.60 -5.58 6.76
CA ASP A 176 6.92 -5.65 8.18
C ASP A 176 6.76 -4.27 8.87
N GLN A 177 6.22 -4.31 10.08
CA GLN A 177 6.24 -3.16 10.98
C GLN A 177 7.66 -2.92 11.52
N PRO A 178 8.15 -1.68 11.53
CA PRO A 178 9.40 -1.31 12.20
C PRO A 178 9.48 -1.82 13.65
N LYS A 179 10.62 -2.39 14.03
CA LYS A 179 10.88 -2.96 15.38
C LYS A 179 11.69 -2.03 16.28
N LYS A 180 12.08 -0.86 15.76
CA LYS A 180 12.84 0.18 16.49
C LYS A 180 12.16 1.53 16.35
N THR A 181 12.34 2.40 17.33
CA THR A 181 11.84 3.78 17.32
C THR A 181 12.51 4.61 16.22
N GLY A 182 11.90 5.74 15.86
CA GLY A 182 12.49 6.69 14.91
C GLY A 182 12.24 6.36 13.43
N PHE A 183 11.39 5.38 13.12
CA PHE A 183 10.94 5.14 11.75
C PHE A 183 10.02 6.29 11.30
N SER A 184 10.60 7.30 10.65
CA SER A 184 9.92 8.50 10.17
C SER A 184 9.56 8.38 8.67
N GLN A 185 8.87 9.39 8.15
CA GLN A 185 8.63 9.54 6.71
C GLN A 185 9.94 9.56 5.90
N LEU A 186 11.02 10.13 6.45
CA LEU A 186 12.35 10.14 5.80
C LEU A 186 12.95 8.73 5.73
N ALA A 187 12.80 7.93 6.81
CA ALA A 187 13.21 6.53 6.80
C ALA A 187 12.40 5.73 5.76
N CYS A 188 11.09 5.97 5.68
CA CYS A 188 10.23 5.35 4.66
C CYS A 188 10.66 5.70 3.23
N ALA A 189 10.89 7.00 2.94
CA ALA A 189 11.38 7.44 1.64
C ALA A 189 12.73 6.79 1.27
N ARG A 190 13.63 6.64 2.25
CA ARG A 190 14.91 5.93 2.06
C ARG A 190 14.71 4.44 1.75
N VAL A 191 13.81 3.77 2.47
CA VAL A 191 13.45 2.36 2.21
C VAL A 191 12.93 2.20 0.78
N PHE A 192 12.04 3.09 0.33
CA PHE A 192 11.52 3.03 -1.04
C PHE A 192 12.57 3.38 -2.11
N ARG A 193 13.46 4.34 -1.85
CA ARG A 193 14.61 4.58 -2.74
C ARG A 193 15.46 3.32 -2.87
N LYS A 194 15.78 2.67 -1.75
CA LYS A 194 16.55 1.42 -1.71
C LYS A 194 15.82 0.28 -2.40
N LEU A 195 14.49 0.23 -2.33
CA LEU A 195 13.68 -0.73 -3.09
C LEU A 195 13.88 -0.52 -4.60
N MET A 196 13.75 0.71 -5.08
CA MET A 196 13.97 1.02 -6.50
C MET A 196 15.41 0.69 -6.93
N ASP A 197 16.40 0.97 -6.09
CA ASP A 197 17.80 0.57 -6.32
C ASP A 197 17.99 -0.95 -6.38
N ARG A 198 17.34 -1.70 -5.49
CA ARG A 198 17.34 -3.17 -5.47
C ARG A 198 16.76 -3.75 -6.76
N LEU A 199 15.74 -3.10 -7.31
CA LEU A 199 15.11 -3.46 -8.58
C LEU A 199 15.90 -2.98 -9.81
N GLY A 200 17.02 -2.28 -9.62
CA GLY A 200 17.86 -1.76 -10.70
C GLY A 200 17.32 -0.49 -11.36
N ILE A 201 16.32 0.17 -10.78
CA ILE A 201 15.60 1.30 -11.38
C ILE A 201 16.18 2.61 -10.84
N LYS A 202 17.02 3.27 -11.65
CA LYS A 202 17.76 4.49 -11.25
C LYS A 202 17.02 5.80 -11.53
N LYS A 203 16.08 5.80 -12.47
CA LYS A 203 15.24 6.96 -12.81
C LYS A 203 13.80 6.48 -12.93
N TYR A 204 12.92 7.14 -12.20
CA TYR A 204 11.51 6.80 -12.12
C TYR A 204 10.71 8.04 -11.75
N TYR A 205 9.41 8.00 -12.02
CA TYR A 205 8.47 8.96 -11.48
C TYR A 205 7.91 8.44 -10.16
N LEU A 206 7.42 9.37 -9.34
CA LEU A 206 6.75 9.05 -8.08
C LEU A 206 5.34 9.66 -8.12
N GLN A 207 4.36 8.88 -7.68
CA GLN A 207 3.02 9.37 -7.35
C GLN A 207 2.70 8.96 -5.91
N GLY A 208 2.14 9.91 -5.15
CA GLY A 208 1.60 9.67 -3.81
C GLY A 208 0.43 10.61 -3.55
N GLY A 209 -0.37 10.30 -2.53
CA GLY A 209 -1.50 11.08 -2.03
C GLY A 209 -1.88 10.59 -0.63
N ASP A 210 -2.86 11.27 0.00
CA ASP A 210 -3.07 11.41 1.47
C ASP A 210 -2.37 12.66 2.04
#